data_AF-A0A2D4PP19-F1
#
_entry.id   AF-A0A2D4PP19-F1
#
_cell.length_a   1.000
_cell.length_b   1.000
_cell.length_c   1.000
_cell.angle_alpha   90.00
_cell.angle_beta   90.00
_cell.angle_gamma   90.00
#
_symmetry.space_group_name_H-M   'P 1'
#
loop_
_entity.id
_entity.type
_entity.pdbx_description
1 polymer ?
#
loop_
_entity_poly.entity_id
_entity_poly.type
_entity_poly.pdbx_seq_one_letter_code
_entity_poly.pdbx_strand_id
1 'polypeptide(L)'
;KIQLHSSQVLRNATGCLRNVSSAGEEARRRMRECDGLTDALLYVIQSALGSSEIDSKTVENCVCILRNLSYRLAAETSQGQQMGTDELDGLLCGDANGKDAESSGCWGKKKKKKKSQDQWDGVGPLPDCAEPPKGIQMLWHPSIVKPYLTLLSECSNPDTLEGAAGALQNLAAGSWKWSVY
;
A
#
# COMPACT_ATOMS: atom_id res chain seq x y z
N LYS A 1 -27.65 -2.28 -5.90
CA LYS A 1 -26.76 -3.28 -5.30
C LYS A 1 -26.41 -4.30 -6.39
N ILE A 2 -25.17 -4.31 -6.87
CA ILE A 2 -24.72 -5.32 -7.84
C ILE A 2 -24.58 -6.64 -7.07
N GLN A 3 -25.37 -7.65 -7.45
CA GLN A 3 -25.29 -8.99 -6.86
C GLN A 3 -24.07 -9.73 -7.44
N LEU A 4 -22.95 -9.72 -6.70
CA LEU A 4 -21.74 -10.49 -7.05
C LEU A 4 -21.90 -12.02 -6.81
N HIS A 5 -23.08 -12.46 -6.37
CA HIS A 5 -23.35 -13.66 -5.57
C HIS A 5 -22.87 -15.02 -6.08
N SER A 6 -22.45 -15.19 -7.34
CA SER A 6 -21.93 -16.50 -7.78
C SER A 6 -21.30 -16.46 -9.17
N SER A 7 -20.64 -15.36 -9.55
CA SER A 7 -20.07 -15.28 -10.90
C SER A 7 -18.90 -16.26 -11.05
N GLN A 8 -19.14 -17.37 -11.74
CA GLN A 8 -18.08 -18.34 -12.09
C GLN A 8 -16.98 -17.67 -12.90
N VAL A 9 -17.33 -16.72 -13.77
CA VAL A 9 -16.38 -15.91 -14.53
C VAL A 9 -15.48 -15.11 -13.59
N LEU A 10 -16.06 -14.42 -12.60
CA LEU A 10 -15.28 -13.65 -11.63
C LEU A 10 -14.37 -14.56 -10.81
N ARG A 11 -14.89 -15.69 -10.32
CA ARG A 11 -14.10 -16.67 -9.54
C ARG A 11 -12.90 -17.20 -10.33
N ASN A 12 -13.12 -17.52 -11.61
CA ASN A 12 -12.06 -18.05 -12.47
C ASN A 12 -11.06 -16.95 -12.85
N ALA A 13 -11.54 -15.76 -13.18
CA ALA A 13 -10.70 -14.61 -13.50
C ALA A 13 -9.79 -14.23 -12.31
N THR A 14 -10.34 -14.12 -11.09
CA THR A 14 -9.55 -13.85 -9.90
C THR A 14 -8.59 -15.01 -9.58
N GLY A 15 -8.97 -16.26 -9.87
CA GLY A 15 -8.06 -17.41 -9.77
C GLY A 15 -6.84 -17.28 -10.70
N CYS A 16 -7.06 -16.86 -11.95
CA CYS A 16 -5.97 -16.59 -12.88
C CYS A 16 -5.09 -15.42 -12.41
N LEU A 17 -5.70 -14.31 -11.98
CA LEU A 17 -4.97 -13.14 -11.48
C LEU A 17 -4.16 -13.46 -10.21
N ARG A 18 -4.66 -14.34 -9.35
CA ARG A 18 -3.90 -14.83 -8.19
C ARG A 18 -2.58 -15.47 -8.63
N ASN A 19 -2.61 -16.36 -9.63
CA ASN A 19 -1.40 -16.99 -10.16
C ASN A 19 -0.47 -15.98 -10.83
N VAL A 20 -1.02 -15.02 -11.60
CA VAL A 20 -0.23 -13.96 -12.24
C VAL A 20 0.45 -13.07 -11.19
N SER A 21 -0.26 -12.70 -10.13
CA SER A 21 0.28 -11.85 -9.05
C SER A 21 1.45 -12.49 -8.31
N SER A 22 1.55 -13.83 -8.31
CA SER A 22 2.68 -14.57 -7.74
C SER A 22 3.86 -14.77 -8.70
N ALA A 23 3.71 -14.45 -10.00
CA ALA A 23 4.70 -14.81 -11.01
C ALA A 23 6.03 -14.05 -10.90
N GLY A 24 6.04 -12.86 -10.29
CA GLY A 24 7.26 -12.08 -10.09
C GLY A 24 7.02 -10.58 -9.93
N GLU A 25 8.12 -9.83 -9.77
CA GLU A 25 8.09 -8.38 -9.58
C GLU A 25 7.40 -7.63 -10.73
N GLU A 26 7.75 -7.96 -11.99
CA GLU A 26 7.16 -7.27 -13.14
C GLU A 26 5.64 -7.51 -13.24
N ALA A 27 5.18 -8.74 -12.94
CA ALA A 27 3.74 -9.02 -12.91
C ALA A 27 3.03 -8.20 -11.83
N ARG A 28 3.60 -8.13 -10.61
CA ARG A 28 3.06 -7.29 -9.54
C ARG A 28 3.04 -5.82 -9.93
N ARG A 29 4.12 -5.31 -10.53
CA ARG A 29 4.22 -3.92 -11.00
C ARG A 29 3.11 -3.60 -12.00
N ARG A 30 2.96 -4.40 -13.05
CA ARG A 30 1.90 -4.24 -14.06
C ARG A 30 0.50 -4.31 -13.48
N MET A 31 0.26 -5.21 -12.52
CA MET A 31 -1.03 -5.30 -11.85
C MET A 31 -1.31 -4.09 -10.96
N ARG A 32 -0.30 -3.58 -10.25
CA ARG A 32 -0.41 -2.35 -9.44
C ARG A 32 -0.69 -1.11 -10.30
N GLU A 33 -0.14 -1.07 -11.51
CA GLU A 33 -0.36 0.00 -12.50
C GLU A 33 -1.67 -0.17 -13.30
N CYS A 34 -2.38 -1.29 -13.14
CA CYS A 34 -3.64 -1.50 -13.83
C CYS A 34 -4.76 -0.69 -13.18
N ASP A 35 -5.22 0.33 -13.89
CA ASP A 35 -6.27 1.24 -13.44
C ASP A 35 -7.52 0.49 -12.95
N GLY A 36 -7.93 0.77 -11.72
CA GLY A 36 -9.13 0.22 -11.11
C GLY A 36 -9.02 -1.22 -10.61
N LEU A 37 -7.91 -1.93 -10.86
CA LEU A 37 -7.77 -3.33 -10.41
C LEU A 37 -7.81 -3.43 -8.88
N THR A 38 -6.98 -2.66 -8.19
CA THR A 38 -6.93 -2.67 -6.72
C THR A 38 -8.26 -2.25 -6.12
N ASP A 39 -8.90 -1.22 -6.67
CA ASP A 39 -10.22 -0.74 -6.22
C ASP A 39 -11.28 -1.83 -6.38
N ALA A 40 -11.30 -2.53 -7.51
CA ALA A 40 -12.25 -3.61 -7.78
C ALA A 40 -12.06 -4.80 -6.82
N LEU A 41 -10.81 -5.21 -6.56
CA LEU A 41 -10.50 -6.29 -5.61
C LEU A 41 -10.97 -5.94 -4.20
N LEU A 42 -10.71 -4.70 -3.75
CA LEU A 42 -11.16 -4.22 -2.45
C LEU A 42 -12.67 -4.09 -2.36
N TYR A 43 -13.32 -3.62 -3.43
CA TYR A 43 -14.78 -3.55 -3.50
C TYR A 43 -15.42 -4.93 -3.33
N VAL A 44 -14.86 -5.97 -3.96
CA VAL A 44 -15.33 -7.35 -3.80
C VAL A 44 -15.21 -7.81 -2.35
N ILE A 45 -14.06 -7.58 -1.70
CA ILE A 45 -13.85 -7.94 -0.29
C ILE A 45 -14.84 -7.20 0.61
N GLN A 46 -14.93 -5.87 0.47
CA GLN A 46 -15.82 -5.03 1.28
C GLN A 46 -17.29 -5.39 1.10
N SER A 47 -17.71 -5.77 -0.11
CA SER A 47 -19.07 -6.21 -0.38
C SER A 47 -19.42 -7.55 0.28
N ALA A 48 -18.41 -8.37 0.59
CA ALA A 48 -18.59 -9.68 1.22
C ALA A 48 -18.58 -9.62 2.76
N LEU A 49 -18.02 -8.56 3.36
CA LEU A 49 -17.99 -8.38 4.83
C LEU A 49 -19.42 -8.31 5.39
N GLY A 50 -19.67 -9.00 6.51
CA GLY A 50 -21.01 -9.10 7.10
C GLY A 50 -22.05 -9.85 6.25
N SER A 51 -21.62 -10.58 5.21
CA SER A 51 -22.48 -11.40 4.36
C SER A 51 -22.08 -12.87 4.41
N SER A 52 -22.92 -13.75 3.86
CA SER A 52 -22.60 -15.18 3.69
C SER A 52 -21.44 -15.46 2.73
N GLU A 53 -20.99 -14.46 1.97
CA GLU A 53 -19.95 -14.61 0.94
C GLU A 53 -18.53 -14.42 1.48
N ILE A 54 -18.37 -14.10 2.77
CA ILE A 54 -17.06 -13.81 3.38
C ILE A 54 -16.07 -14.98 3.22
N ASP A 55 -16.57 -16.22 3.23
CA ASP A 55 -15.78 -17.44 3.07
C ASP A 55 -15.66 -17.91 1.60
N SER A 56 -16.16 -17.12 0.64
CA SER A 56 -16.20 -17.52 -0.76
C SER A 56 -14.80 -17.59 -1.38
N LYS A 57 -14.62 -18.51 -2.35
CA LYS A 57 -13.36 -18.65 -3.10
C LYS A 57 -12.96 -17.37 -3.83
N THR A 58 -13.92 -16.54 -4.21
CA THR A 58 -13.66 -15.25 -4.85
C THR A 58 -12.99 -14.28 -3.87
N VAL A 59 -13.48 -14.19 -2.63
CA VAL A 59 -12.86 -13.37 -1.57
C VAL A 59 -11.47 -13.87 -1.26
N GLU A 60 -11.29 -15.18 -1.10
CA GLU A 60 -9.97 -15.81 -0.91
C GLU A 60 -8.99 -15.39 -2.01
N ASN A 61 -9.39 -15.52 -3.28
CA ASN A 61 -8.55 -15.13 -4.41
C ASN A 61 -8.19 -13.63 -4.37
N CYS A 62 -9.16 -12.75 -4.10
CA CYS A 62 -8.94 -11.31 -4.01
C CYS A 62 -7.95 -10.95 -2.90
N VAL A 63 -8.10 -11.55 -1.72
CA VAL A 63 -7.20 -11.34 -0.58
C VAL A 63 -5.79 -11.84 -0.92
N CYS A 64 -5.66 -13.02 -1.54
CA CYS A 64 -4.36 -13.54 -1.99
C CYS A 64 -3.69 -12.62 -3.02
N ILE A 65 -4.45 -12.08 -3.99
CA ILE A 65 -3.91 -11.12 -4.96
C ILE A 65 -3.38 -9.90 -4.22
N LEU A 66 -4.18 -9.29 -3.34
CA LEU A 66 -3.75 -8.08 -2.62
C LEU A 66 -2.54 -8.37 -1.72
N ARG A 67 -2.50 -9.51 -1.03
CA ARG A 67 -1.33 -9.96 -0.27
C ARG A 67 -0.07 -10.01 -1.14
N ASN A 68 -0.17 -10.54 -2.35
CA ASN A 68 0.93 -10.58 -3.30
C ASN A 68 1.29 -9.17 -3.82
N LEU A 69 0.31 -8.32 -4.13
CA LEU A 69 0.58 -6.95 -4.57
C LEU A 69 1.21 -6.08 -3.47
N SER A 70 0.94 -6.38 -2.19
CA SER A 70 1.57 -5.74 -1.03
C SER A 70 2.97 -6.26 -0.74
N TYR A 71 3.40 -7.37 -1.34
CA TYR A 71 4.74 -7.92 -1.13
C TYR A 71 5.82 -6.96 -1.62
N ARG A 72 6.79 -6.67 -0.73
CA ARG A 72 7.92 -5.74 -0.97
C ARG A 72 7.50 -4.38 -1.53
N LEU A 73 6.29 -3.93 -1.20
CA LEU A 73 5.69 -2.74 -1.77
C LEU A 73 6.59 -1.50 -1.63
N ALA A 74 7.20 -1.30 -0.46
CA ALA A 74 8.15 -0.21 -0.21
C ALA A 74 9.39 -0.26 -1.13
N ALA A 75 9.94 -1.44 -1.38
CA ALA A 75 11.14 -1.59 -2.20
C ALA A 75 10.85 -1.51 -3.72
N GLU A 76 9.64 -1.90 -4.14
CA GLU A 76 9.25 -2.04 -5.54
C GLU A 76 8.46 -0.84 -6.10
N THR A 77 8.09 0.14 -5.26
CA THR A 77 7.38 1.35 -5.68
C THR A 77 8.24 2.60 -5.54
N SER A 78 8.09 3.53 -6.49
CA SER A 78 8.82 4.80 -6.49
C SER A 78 8.59 5.61 -5.21
N GLN A 79 7.41 5.49 -4.59
CA GLN A 79 7.12 6.17 -3.32
C GLN A 79 7.91 5.63 -2.13
N GLY A 80 8.22 4.33 -2.10
CA GLY A 80 9.05 3.78 -1.03
C GLY A 80 10.54 4.07 -1.26
N GLN A 81 10.97 4.17 -2.52
CA GLN A 81 12.34 4.57 -2.87
C GLN A 81 12.63 6.06 -2.61
N GLN A 82 11.70 6.97 -2.93
CA GLN A 82 11.86 8.40 -2.66
C GLN A 82 11.95 8.73 -1.16
N MET A 83 11.38 7.88 -0.30
CA MET A 83 11.33 8.11 1.14
C MET A 83 12.44 7.41 1.93
N GLY A 84 13.05 6.33 1.38
CA GLY A 84 14.25 5.73 1.96
C GLY A 84 15.51 6.58 1.81
N THR A 85 15.54 7.50 0.84
CA THR A 85 16.67 8.41 0.60
C THR A 85 16.68 9.65 1.49
N ASP A 86 15.52 10.19 1.87
CA ASP A 86 15.46 11.38 2.74
C ASP A 86 15.99 11.10 4.16
N GLU A 87 15.80 9.88 4.67
CA GLU A 87 16.31 9.45 5.99
C GLU A 87 17.83 9.14 5.95
N LEU A 88 18.38 8.76 4.79
CA LEU A 88 19.81 8.45 4.64
C LEU A 88 20.66 9.71 4.40
N ASP A 89 20.12 10.72 3.71
CA ASP A 89 20.83 11.98 3.46
C ASP A 89 20.93 12.84 4.75
N GLY A 90 20.02 12.65 5.71
CA GLY A 90 20.07 13.26 7.04
C GLY A 90 21.15 12.70 7.97
N LEU A 91 21.72 11.52 7.67
CA LEU A 91 22.73 10.85 8.50
C LEU A 91 24.18 11.03 8.02
N LEU A 92 24.41 11.56 6.80
CA LEU A 92 25.75 11.76 6.26
C LEU A 92 26.29 13.20 6.41
N CYS A 93 25.46 14.14 6.90
CA CYS A 93 25.89 15.53 7.17
C CYS A 93 26.10 15.75 8.68
N GLY A 94 27.01 15.00 9.28
CA GLY A 94 27.25 15.07 10.73
C GLY A 94 28.62 14.59 11.17
N ASP A 95 29.71 14.95 10.47
CA ASP A 95 30.99 15.35 11.08
C ASP A 95 32.06 15.60 10.01
N ALA A 96 32.37 16.87 9.77
CA ALA A 96 33.62 17.29 9.17
C ALA A 96 33.98 18.68 9.71
N ASN A 97 34.60 18.70 10.90
CA ASN A 97 35.27 19.88 11.40
C ASN A 97 36.61 20.06 10.68
N GLY A 98 36.79 21.19 9.99
CA GLY A 98 38.09 21.82 9.85
C GLY A 98 38.47 22.35 8.47
N LYS A 99 38.27 23.68 8.31
CA LYS A 99 39.13 24.64 7.56
C LYS A 99 39.29 24.44 6.04
N ASP A 100 38.78 25.38 5.25
CA ASP A 100 39.54 26.55 4.80
C ASP A 100 38.66 27.50 3.96
N ALA A 101 39.07 28.76 3.95
CA ALA A 101 38.37 29.89 3.38
C ALA A 101 38.40 29.95 1.84
N GLU A 102 37.49 30.77 1.32
CA GLU A 102 37.56 31.59 0.11
C GLU A 102 36.52 31.31 -1.00
N SER A 103 36.05 32.43 -1.56
CA SER A 103 35.22 32.61 -2.76
C SER A 103 33.72 32.86 -2.58
N SER A 104 33.43 34.13 -2.32
CA SER A 104 32.53 35.02 -3.09
C SER A 104 31.40 34.41 -3.94
N GLY A 105 30.16 34.81 -3.63
CA GLY A 105 29.01 34.62 -4.54
C GLY A 105 27.69 35.16 -3.99
N CYS A 106 27.50 36.48 -4.07
CA CYS A 106 26.33 37.23 -3.61
C CYS A 106 25.13 37.13 -4.58
N TRP A 107 23.91 37.36 -4.06
CA TRP A 107 22.63 37.72 -4.73
C TRP A 107 21.52 36.67 -4.90
N GLY A 108 20.53 36.76 -3.99
CA GLY A 108 19.16 37.11 -4.41
C GLY A 108 18.19 35.98 -4.78
N LYS A 109 17.42 35.52 -3.77
CA LYS A 109 15.95 35.66 -3.65
C LYS A 109 15.42 34.60 -2.68
N LYS A 110 14.81 35.04 -1.57
CA LYS A 110 13.96 34.20 -0.71
C LYS A 110 12.84 33.59 -1.56
N LYS A 111 13.04 32.40 -2.11
CA LYS A 111 11.92 31.55 -2.54
C LYS A 111 11.21 31.13 -1.27
N LYS A 112 10.05 31.74 -1.05
CA LYS A 112 9.04 31.34 -0.06
C LYS A 112 8.94 29.82 -0.11
N LYS A 113 9.49 29.16 0.91
CA LYS A 113 9.35 27.72 1.13
C LYS A 113 7.84 27.51 1.20
N LYS A 114 7.24 27.05 0.09
CA LYS A 114 5.86 26.59 0.08
C LYS A 114 5.87 25.50 1.14
N LYS A 115 5.18 25.74 2.26
CA LYS A 115 5.01 24.75 3.33
C LYS A 115 4.62 23.46 2.61
N SER A 116 5.53 22.49 2.60
CA SER A 116 5.17 21.12 2.27
C SER A 116 4.09 20.78 3.27
N GLN A 117 2.92 20.50 2.74
CA GLN A 117 1.78 19.95 3.45
C GLN A 117 2.27 18.90 4.44
N ASP A 118 1.79 19.03 5.67
CA ASP A 118 2.27 18.36 6.89
C ASP A 118 2.87 16.97 6.65
N GLN A 119 4.16 16.86 6.95
CA GLN A 119 4.85 15.60 7.11
C GLN A 119 4.28 14.95 8.37
N TRP A 120 3.27 14.12 8.15
CA TRP A 120 2.60 13.34 9.16
C TRP A 120 3.58 12.34 9.79
N ASP A 121 3.74 12.39 11.11
CA ASP A 121 4.86 11.85 11.89
C ASP A 121 4.67 10.39 12.35
N GLY A 122 3.73 9.66 11.76
CA GLY A 122 3.40 8.31 12.24
C GLY A 122 2.29 8.27 13.28
N VAL A 123 1.98 9.39 13.97
CA VAL A 123 1.28 9.35 15.26
C VAL A 123 0.03 10.24 15.27
N GLY A 124 -1.15 9.61 15.31
CA GLY A 124 -2.46 10.28 15.44
C GLY A 124 -3.44 10.00 14.28
N PRO A 125 -4.48 10.83 14.09
CA PRO A 125 -5.41 10.68 12.96
C PRO A 125 -4.79 11.16 11.64
N LEU A 126 -4.84 10.30 10.61
CA LEU A 126 -4.34 10.56 9.26
C LEU A 126 -4.72 11.98 8.77
N PRO A 127 -3.81 12.74 8.11
CA PRO A 127 -4.14 14.05 7.57
C PRO A 127 -5.28 13.87 6.57
N ASP A 128 -6.31 14.71 6.66
CA ASP A 128 -7.40 14.73 5.68
C ASP A 128 -6.82 15.05 4.30
N CYS A 129 -6.59 14.01 3.50
CA CYS A 129 -6.36 14.14 2.07
C CYS A 129 -7.68 14.58 1.43
N ALA A 130 -7.64 15.68 0.67
CA ALA A 130 -8.81 16.24 -0.02
C ALA A 130 -9.46 15.25 -1.01
N GLU A 131 -8.74 14.20 -1.43
CA GLU A 131 -9.26 13.11 -2.24
C GLU A 131 -9.01 11.75 -1.58
N PRO A 132 -9.99 10.83 -1.59
CA PRO A 132 -9.80 9.49 -1.08
C PRO A 132 -8.75 8.74 -1.91
N PRO A 133 -7.93 7.88 -1.28
CA PRO A 133 -6.95 7.04 -1.99
C PRO A 133 -7.64 6.19 -3.06
N LYS A 134 -6.97 5.98 -4.19
CA LYS A 134 -7.45 5.18 -5.31
C LYS A 134 -6.33 4.34 -5.92
N GLY A 135 -6.70 3.24 -6.57
CA GLY A 135 -5.75 2.38 -7.28
C GLY A 135 -4.63 1.90 -6.37
N ILE A 136 -3.39 2.03 -6.86
CA ILE A 136 -2.20 1.61 -6.12
C ILE A 136 -2.06 2.27 -4.74
N GLN A 137 -2.56 3.50 -4.55
CA GLN A 137 -2.46 4.22 -3.28
C GLN A 137 -3.19 3.50 -2.14
N MET A 138 -4.25 2.75 -2.48
CA MET A 138 -4.97 1.94 -1.50
C MET A 138 -4.07 0.91 -0.82
N LEU A 139 -3.04 0.40 -1.51
CA LEU A 139 -2.22 -0.69 -0.98
C LEU A 139 -1.42 -0.29 0.25
N TRP A 140 -1.09 0.99 0.44
CA TRP A 140 -0.37 1.48 1.62
C TRP A 140 -1.18 2.48 2.46
N HIS A 141 -2.40 2.79 2.04
CA HIS A 141 -3.26 3.68 2.81
C HIS A 141 -3.87 2.92 4.00
N PRO A 142 -3.83 3.46 5.23
CA PRO A 142 -4.31 2.76 6.44
C PRO A 142 -5.75 2.26 6.40
N SER A 143 -6.60 2.85 5.55
CA SER A 143 -7.97 2.35 5.35
C SER A 143 -8.05 0.91 4.84
N ILE A 144 -6.98 0.37 4.24
CA ILE A 144 -6.94 -1.03 3.79
C ILE A 144 -6.83 -2.03 4.95
N VAL A 145 -6.37 -1.58 6.12
CA VAL A 145 -6.17 -2.44 7.31
C VAL A 145 -7.51 -2.94 7.84
N LYS A 146 -8.52 -2.07 7.91
CA LYS A 146 -9.84 -2.41 8.49
C LYS A 146 -10.49 -3.62 7.82
N PRO A 147 -10.62 -3.71 6.47
CA PRO A 147 -11.11 -4.91 5.81
C PRO A 147 -10.36 -6.20 6.19
N TYR A 148 -9.03 -6.17 6.30
CA TYR A 148 -8.26 -7.36 6.70
C TYR A 148 -8.52 -7.77 8.15
N LEU A 149 -8.61 -6.81 9.07
CA LEU A 149 -8.96 -7.09 10.47
C LEU A 149 -10.37 -7.67 10.59
N THR A 150 -11.34 -7.15 9.83
CA THR A 150 -12.70 -7.72 9.79
C THR A 150 -12.70 -9.15 9.24
N LEU A 151 -11.94 -9.44 8.18
CA LEU A 151 -11.76 -10.81 7.70
C LEU A 151 -11.18 -11.71 8.79
N LEU A 152 -10.16 -11.26 9.51
CA LEU A 152 -9.56 -12.03 10.60
C LEU A 152 -10.53 -12.33 11.75
N SER A 153 -11.54 -11.49 11.98
CA SER A 153 -12.54 -11.69 13.03
C SER A 153 -13.77 -12.49 12.60
N GLU A 154 -14.19 -12.36 11.33
CA GLU A 154 -15.48 -12.88 10.85
C GLU A 154 -15.36 -14.09 9.91
N CYS A 155 -14.21 -14.28 9.24
CA CYS A 155 -14.00 -15.36 8.27
C CYS A 155 -13.62 -16.67 8.98
N SER A 156 -14.09 -17.80 8.44
CA SER A 156 -13.73 -19.16 8.87
C SER A 156 -12.82 -19.89 7.88
N ASN A 157 -12.66 -19.36 6.66
CA ASN A 157 -11.78 -19.94 5.64
C ASN A 157 -10.29 -19.72 6.00
N PRO A 158 -9.51 -20.78 6.24
CA PRO A 158 -8.12 -20.66 6.68
C PRO A 158 -7.20 -19.98 5.65
N ASP A 159 -7.42 -20.22 4.35
CA ASP A 159 -6.62 -19.61 3.29
C ASP A 159 -6.86 -18.09 3.22
N THR A 160 -8.09 -17.65 3.50
CA THR A 160 -8.45 -16.23 3.54
C THR A 160 -7.84 -15.55 4.77
N LEU A 161 -7.88 -16.22 5.93
CA LEU A 161 -7.25 -15.75 7.16
C LEU A 161 -5.73 -15.62 7.01
N GLU A 162 -5.07 -16.63 6.44
CA GLU A 162 -3.63 -16.59 6.13
C GLU A 162 -3.32 -15.47 5.14
N GLY A 163 -4.15 -15.32 4.10
CA GLY A 163 -4.01 -14.25 3.11
C GLY A 163 -4.09 -12.86 3.75
N ALA A 164 -5.06 -12.64 4.65
CA ALA A 164 -5.25 -11.35 5.33
C ALA A 164 -4.10 -11.05 6.30
N ALA A 165 -3.70 -12.03 7.12
CA ALA A 165 -2.55 -11.90 8.03
C ALA A 165 -1.25 -11.64 7.26
N GLY A 166 -1.03 -12.36 6.16
CA GLY A 166 0.13 -12.17 5.29
C GLY A 166 0.12 -10.82 4.57
N ALA A 167 -1.05 -10.29 4.20
CA ALA A 167 -1.16 -8.94 3.65
C ALA A 167 -0.73 -7.90 4.68
N LEU A 168 -1.24 -7.98 5.93
CA LEU A 168 -0.85 -7.09 7.02
C LEU A 168 0.65 -7.20 7.33
N GLN A 169 1.20 -8.41 7.37
CA GLN A 169 2.63 -8.63 7.55
C GLN A 169 3.46 -7.93 6.46
N ASN A 170 3.03 -8.01 5.19
CA ASN A 170 3.72 -7.35 4.09
C ASN A 170 3.65 -5.82 4.18
N LEU A 171 2.56 -5.24 4.69
CA LEU A 171 2.42 -3.79 4.88
C LEU A 171 3.27 -3.27 6.04
N ALA A 172 3.32 -4.04 7.14
CA ALA A 172 4.17 -3.74 8.29
C ALA A 172 5.66 -4.00 8.03
N ALA A 173 6.02 -4.61 6.89
CA ALA A 173 7.40 -4.92 6.56
C ALA A 173 8.18 -3.67 6.07
N GLY A 174 9.40 -3.53 6.58
CA GLY A 174 10.35 -2.49 6.16
C GLY A 174 10.22 -1.17 6.90
N SER A 175 11.25 -0.34 6.76
CA SER A 175 11.34 1.00 7.34
C SER A 175 10.84 2.03 6.33
N TRP A 176 9.53 2.26 6.31
CA TRP A 176 8.88 3.29 5.49
C TRP A 176 7.71 3.88 6.27
N LYS A 177 7.33 5.12 5.99
CA LYS A 177 6.37 5.86 6.83
C LYS A 177 5.00 5.18 7.02
N TRP A 178 4.62 4.26 6.12
CA TRP A 178 3.31 3.61 6.17
C TRP A 178 3.28 2.33 7.02
N SER A 179 4.44 1.74 7.39
CA SER A 179 4.47 0.49 8.18
C SER A 179 4.08 0.65 9.64
N VAL A 180 3.90 1.89 10.12
CA VAL A 180 3.55 2.20 11.51
C VAL A 180 2.04 2.36 11.75
N TYR A 181 1.23 2.26 10.70
CA TYR A 181 -0.24 2.34 10.75
C TYR A 181 -0.89 0.97 10.59
#